data_AF-W2TGG9-F1
#
_entry.id   AF-W2TGG9-F1
#
_cell.length_a   1.000
_cell.length_b   1.000
_cell.length_c   1.000
_cell.angle_alpha   90.00
_cell.angle_beta   90.00
_cell.angle_gamma   90.00
#
_symmetry.space_group_name_H-M   'P 1'
#
loop_
_entity.id
_entity.type
_entity.pdbx_description
1 polymer ?
#
loop_
_entity_poly.entity_id
_entity_poly.type
_entity_poly.pdbx_seq_one_letter_code
_entity_poly.pdbx_strand_id
1 'polypeptide(L)'
;MDEVSPPDSRESKKRLSPKTIVSLIMDILLCRGDMEPKETLDAEPISVRELFRFASPRDVCYFAIGTGCALLGGAIQPFVLILGGWITTVYLSPEKKVGNDQFWNDVMLYVTCLGIAGTGAFVTSFLQSLFLHRGCLNVVDTIRNEYLSAVLRQDAAWFDVNPSGVITAQLNE
;
A
#
# COMPACT_ATOMS: atom_id res chain seq x y z
N MET A 1 -19.70 -46.19 25.52
CA MET A 1 -20.89 -45.32 25.55
C MET A 1 -20.38 -43.98 25.11
N ASP A 2 -20.26 -43.88 23.79
CA ASP A 2 -19.85 -42.69 23.06
C ASP A 2 -21.06 -41.75 22.89
N GLU A 3 -20.75 -40.48 22.62
CA GLU A 3 -21.65 -39.33 22.36
C GLU A 3 -22.35 -38.73 23.58
N VAL A 4 -22.35 -37.41 23.81
CA VAL A 4 -22.50 -36.30 22.85
C VAL A 4 -21.61 -35.12 23.26
N SER A 5 -20.59 -34.82 22.47
CA SER A 5 -19.94 -33.50 22.48
C SER A 5 -20.85 -32.50 21.76
N PRO A 6 -21.05 -31.27 22.28
CA PRO A 6 -21.86 -30.28 21.59
C PRO A 6 -21.27 -29.94 20.21
N PRO A 7 -22.12 -29.59 19.23
CA PRO A 7 -21.71 -29.46 17.85
C PRO A 7 -20.64 -28.37 17.69
N ASP A 8 -19.57 -28.76 17.02
CA ASP A 8 -18.47 -27.90 16.58
C ASP A 8 -19.02 -26.73 15.77
N SER A 9 -18.97 -25.52 16.34
CA SER A 9 -19.39 -24.28 15.69
C SER A 9 -18.42 -23.82 14.59
N ARG A 10 -17.43 -24.65 14.23
CA ARG A 10 -16.45 -24.40 13.16
C ARG A 10 -16.90 -24.82 11.76
N GLU A 11 -18.13 -25.30 11.58
CA GLU A 11 -18.80 -25.09 10.29
C GLU A 11 -19.28 -23.63 10.17
N SER A 12 -18.35 -22.69 10.36
CA SER A 12 -18.50 -21.33 9.87
C SER A 12 -18.49 -21.43 8.35
N LYS A 13 -19.68 -21.67 7.81
CA LYS A 13 -20.15 -21.39 6.45
C LYS A 13 -19.02 -20.81 5.59
N LYS A 14 -18.21 -21.66 4.93
CA LYS A 14 -17.22 -21.25 3.93
C LYS A 14 -17.98 -20.60 2.77
N ARG A 15 -18.31 -19.32 2.92
CA ARG A 15 -19.00 -18.53 1.91
C ARG A 15 -17.95 -18.11 0.91
N LEU A 16 -18.10 -18.66 -0.29
CA LEU A 16 -17.31 -18.30 -1.45
C LEU A 16 -17.43 -16.79 -1.69
N SER A 17 -16.31 -16.08 -1.66
CA SER A 17 -16.27 -14.64 -1.95
C SER A 17 -16.90 -14.39 -3.33
N PRO A 18 -17.88 -13.48 -3.46
CA PRO A 18 -18.37 -13.08 -4.77
C PRO A 18 -17.22 -12.47 -5.56
N LYS A 19 -16.92 -13.01 -6.75
CA LYS A 19 -15.86 -12.48 -7.62
C LYS A 19 -16.09 -10.98 -7.84
N THR A 20 -15.11 -10.16 -7.45
CA THR A 20 -15.10 -8.73 -7.77
C THR A 20 -15.19 -8.56 -9.28
N ILE A 21 -15.94 -7.56 -9.76
CA ILE A 21 -16.14 -7.32 -11.20
C ILE A 21 -14.81 -7.26 -11.97
N VAL A 22 -13.74 -6.77 -11.34
CA VAL A 22 -12.39 -6.72 -11.89
C VAL A 22 -11.80 -8.12 -12.10
N SER A 23 -11.96 -9.06 -11.15
CA SER A 23 -11.44 -10.41 -11.32
C SER A 23 -12.24 -11.17 -12.39
N LEU A 24 -13.56 -10.95 -12.45
CA LEU A 24 -14.39 -11.49 -13.52
C LEU A 24 -13.94 -10.98 -14.90
N ILE A 25 -13.69 -9.68 -15.03
CA ILE A 25 -13.20 -9.07 -16.28
C ILE A 25 -11.82 -9.62 -16.62
N MET A 26 -10.91 -9.72 -15.64
CA MET A 26 -9.55 -10.22 -15.86
C MET A 26 -9.53 -11.71 -16.25
N ASP A 27 -10.39 -12.53 -15.64
CA ASP A 27 -10.60 -13.95 -15.98
C ASP A 27 -11.09 -14.09 -17.44
N ILE A 28 -12.03 -13.23 -17.85
CA ILE A 28 -12.54 -13.17 -19.22
C ILE A 28 -11.45 -12.70 -20.20
N LEU A 29 -10.68 -11.66 -19.84
CA LEU A 29 -9.70 -11.02 -20.72
C LEU A 29 -8.43 -11.86 -20.90
N LEU A 30 -8.06 -12.66 -19.90
CA LEU A 30 -6.90 -13.57 -19.94
C LEU A 30 -7.25 -14.98 -20.43
N CYS A 31 -8.53 -15.26 -20.73
CA CYS A 31 -9.01 -16.62 -21.01
C CYS A 31 -8.51 -17.65 -19.97
N ARG A 32 -8.34 -17.21 -18.72
CA ARG A 32 -7.83 -18.03 -17.63
C ARG A 32 -8.99 -18.88 -17.11
N GLY A 33 -9.20 -20.04 -17.74
CA GLY A 33 -10.18 -21.03 -17.29
C GLY A 33 -9.85 -21.52 -15.88
N ASP A 34 -10.66 -21.08 -14.91
CA ASP A 34 -11.00 -21.58 -13.55
C ASP A 34 -10.07 -22.58 -12.80
N MET A 35 -8.76 -22.61 -13.06
CA MET A 35 -7.80 -23.53 -12.42
C MET A 35 -7.15 -22.98 -11.15
N GLU A 36 -7.63 -21.86 -10.60
CA GLU A 36 -7.18 -21.46 -9.26
C GLU A 36 -7.96 -22.25 -8.20
N PRO A 37 -7.27 -22.93 -7.26
CA PRO A 37 -7.92 -23.41 -6.05
C PRO A 37 -8.59 -22.19 -5.43
N LYS A 38 -9.91 -22.25 -5.24
CA LYS A 38 -10.68 -21.23 -4.52
C LYS A 38 -9.95 -20.97 -3.20
N GLU A 39 -9.25 -19.86 -3.10
CA GLU A 39 -8.49 -19.48 -1.92
C GLU A 39 -9.53 -19.32 -0.80
N THR A 40 -9.64 -20.33 0.06
CA THR A 40 -10.50 -20.24 1.23
C THR A 40 -9.77 -19.36 2.21
N LEU A 41 -9.94 -18.04 2.08
CA LEU A 41 -9.48 -17.10 3.08
C LEU A 41 -10.16 -17.48 4.40
N ASP A 42 -9.35 -17.80 5.41
CA ASP A 42 -9.83 -18.20 6.73
C ASP A 42 -10.55 -17.05 7.47
N ALA A 43 -10.42 -15.82 6.97
CA ALA A 43 -11.09 -14.63 7.49
C ALA A 43 -11.75 -13.79 6.37
N GLU A 44 -12.91 -13.21 6.67
CA GLU A 44 -13.60 -12.26 5.79
C GLU A 44 -12.76 -10.99 5.61
N PRO A 45 -12.54 -10.51 4.38
CA PRO A 45 -11.80 -9.28 4.14
C PRO A 45 -12.55 -8.10 4.76
N ILE A 46 -11.91 -7.42 5.71
CA ILE A 46 -12.48 -6.23 6.35
C ILE A 46 -12.46 -5.04 5.39
N SER A 47 -13.45 -4.16 5.55
CA SER A 47 -13.49 -2.91 4.81
C SER A 47 -12.31 -2.01 5.21
N VAL A 48 -11.76 -1.25 4.26
CA VAL A 48 -10.71 -0.25 4.55
C VAL A 48 -11.14 0.75 5.63
N ARG A 49 -12.42 1.07 5.72
CA ARG A 49 -12.94 1.97 6.76
C ARG A 49 -12.85 1.35 8.16
N GLU A 50 -13.09 0.04 8.26
CA GLU A 50 -12.98 -0.69 9.52
C GLU A 50 -11.52 -0.91 9.91
N LEU A 51 -10.64 -1.10 8.93
CA LEU A 51 -9.19 -1.15 9.16
C LEU A 51 -8.67 0.14 9.80
N PHE A 52 -9.12 1.31 9.32
CA PHE A 52 -8.75 2.61 9.88
C PHE A 52 -9.51 3.00 11.16
N ARG A 53 -10.38 2.13 11.72
CA ARG A 53 -11.15 2.43 12.94
C ARG A 53 -10.26 2.72 14.15
N PHE A 54 -9.07 2.12 14.20
CA PHE A 54 -8.10 2.29 15.28
C PHE A 54 -7.15 3.49 15.07
N ALA A 55 -7.27 4.23 13.96
CA ALA A 55 -6.42 5.38 13.69
C ALA A 55 -6.89 6.63 14.45
N SER A 56 -5.97 7.27 15.18
CA SER A 56 -6.23 8.56 15.83
C SER A 56 -6.38 9.66 14.76
N PRO A 57 -7.13 10.76 15.00
CA PRO A 57 -7.18 11.90 14.06
C PRO A 57 -5.80 12.47 13.70
N ARG A 58 -4.81 12.36 14.59
CA ARG A 58 -3.42 12.74 14.31
C ARG A 58 -2.75 11.81 13.30
N ASP A 59 -3.02 10.52 13.38
CA ASP A 59 -2.47 9.53 12.47
C ASP A 59 -3.07 9.69 11.07
N VAL A 60 -4.37 9.98 10.98
CA VAL A 60 -5.04 10.32 9.72
C VAL A 60 -4.40 11.54 9.05
N CYS A 61 -3.96 12.54 9.83
CA CYS A 61 -3.21 13.69 9.30
C CYS A 61 -1.86 13.25 8.69
N TYR A 62 -1.11 12.37 9.37
CA TYR A 62 0.14 11.83 8.83
C TYR A 62 -0.08 11.06 7.52
N PHE A 63 -1.12 10.23 7.45
CA PHE A 63 -1.48 9.53 6.21
C PHE A 63 -1.88 10.51 5.10
N ALA A 64 -2.68 11.54 5.39
CA ALA A 64 -3.09 12.52 4.38
C ALA A 64 -1.89 13.28 3.78
N ILE A 65 -0.95 13.72 4.63
CA ILE A 65 0.28 14.38 4.19
C ILE A 65 1.14 13.42 3.36
N GLY A 66 1.33 12.18 3.85
CA GLY A 66 2.10 11.16 3.16
C GLY A 66 1.54 10.80 1.78
N THR A 67 0.22 10.64 1.66
CA THR A 67 -0.46 10.40 0.39
C THR A 67 -0.36 11.60 -0.55
N GLY A 68 -0.47 12.83 -0.03
CA GLY A 68 -0.23 14.04 -0.81
C GLY A 68 1.18 14.07 -1.42
N CYS A 69 2.21 13.81 -0.61
CA CYS A 69 3.59 13.67 -1.10
C CYS A 69 3.72 12.54 -2.13
N ALA A 70 3.07 11.39 -1.93
CA ALA A 70 3.10 10.29 -2.89
C ALA A 70 2.56 10.67 -4.27
N LEU A 71 1.48 11.46 -4.31
CA LEU A 71 0.92 11.95 -5.58
C LEU A 71 1.88 12.93 -6.27
N LEU A 72 2.49 13.85 -5.52
CA LEU A 72 3.50 14.77 -6.07
C LEU A 72 4.73 14.01 -6.58
N GLY A 73 5.24 13.06 -5.80
CA GLY A 73 6.37 12.21 -6.19
C GLY A 73 6.07 11.40 -7.46
N GLY A 74 4.86 10.85 -7.56
CA GLY A 74 4.38 10.14 -8.75
C GLY A 74 4.26 11.06 -9.98
N ALA A 75 3.86 12.32 -9.81
CA ALA A 75 3.76 13.29 -10.90
C ALA A 75 5.12 13.78 -11.42
N ILE A 76 6.17 13.73 -10.60
CA ILE A 76 7.53 14.12 -11.02
C ILE A 76 8.09 13.14 -12.07
N GLN A 77 7.76 11.84 -11.99
CA GLN A 77 8.24 10.84 -12.96
C GLN A 77 7.87 11.14 -14.43
N PRO A 78 6.58 11.37 -14.79
CA PRO A 78 6.23 11.74 -16.15
C PRO A 78 6.74 13.14 -16.53
N PHE A 79 6.89 14.05 -15.57
CA PHE A 79 7.47 15.37 -15.83
C PHE A 79 8.93 15.27 -16.30
N VAL A 80 9.74 14.44 -15.65
CA VAL A 80 11.14 14.18 -16.07
C VAL A 80 11.18 13.56 -17.48
N LEU A 81 10.23 12.69 -17.82
CA LEU A 81 10.13 12.11 -19.16
C LEU A 81 9.87 13.19 -20.25
N ILE A 82 8.96 14.12 -19.99
CA ILE A 82 8.64 15.23 -20.91
C ILE A 82 9.87 16.13 -21.11
N LEU A 83 10.55 16.50 -20.01
CA LEU A 83 11.79 17.28 -20.08
C LEU A 83 12.88 16.58 -20.92
N GLY A 84 13.02 15.25 -20.74
CA GLY A 84 13.93 14.45 -21.55
C GLY A 84 13.62 14.55 -23.05
N GLY A 85 12.34 14.50 -23.42
CA GLY A 85 11.90 14.66 -24.81
C GLY A 85 12.24 16.04 -25.41
N TRP A 86 12.08 17.12 -24.64
CA TRP A 86 12.45 18.47 -25.07
C TRP A 86 13.96 18.62 -25.25
N ILE A 87 14.76 18.09 -24.33
CA ILE A 87 16.22 18.05 -24.46
C ILE A 87 16.60 17.33 -25.74
N THR A 88 16.06 16.13 -25.98
CA THR A 88 16.32 15.36 -27.21
C THR A 88 15.93 16.13 -28.49
N THR A 89 14.82 16.87 -28.46
CA THR A 89 14.36 17.69 -29.60
C THR A 89 15.37 18.80 -29.92
N VAL A 90 15.86 19.52 -28.91
CA VAL A 90 16.89 20.56 -29.06
C VAL A 90 18.20 19.96 -29.58
N TYR A 91 18.57 18.75 -29.15
CA TYR A 91 19.73 18.04 -29.67
C TYR A 91 19.59 17.55 -31.11
N LEU A 92 18.37 17.25 -31.59
CA LEU A 92 18.11 16.78 -32.95
C LEU A 92 17.95 17.92 -33.95
N SER A 93 17.67 19.15 -33.48
CA SER A 93 17.53 20.31 -34.36
C SER A 93 18.79 20.55 -35.21
N PRO A 94 18.63 20.81 -36.53
CA PRO A 94 19.74 20.97 -37.47
C PRO A 94 20.44 22.34 -37.39
N GLU A 95 20.05 23.20 -36.45
CA GLU A 95 20.67 24.53 -36.26
C GLU A 95 22.14 24.43 -35.83
N LYS A 96 22.93 25.49 -36.11
CA LYS A 96 24.37 25.53 -35.81
C LYS A 96 24.62 25.42 -34.30
N LYS A 97 25.04 24.25 -33.83
CA LYS A 97 25.27 23.93 -32.40
C LYS A 97 26.55 24.53 -31.82
N VAL A 98 27.51 24.91 -32.67
CA VAL A 98 28.83 25.41 -32.24
C VAL A 98 28.84 26.94 -32.30
N GLY A 99 28.99 27.57 -31.14
CA GLY A 99 29.12 29.03 -30.99
C GLY A 99 27.81 29.81 -30.88
N ASN A 100 26.66 29.15 -30.66
CA ASN A 100 25.39 29.82 -30.41
C ASN A 100 25.08 29.85 -28.90
N ASP A 101 25.14 31.03 -28.29
CA ASP A 101 24.87 31.20 -26.85
C ASP A 101 23.42 30.89 -26.47
N GLN A 102 22.48 31.04 -27.41
CA GLN A 102 21.07 30.72 -27.18
C GLN A 102 20.86 29.22 -26.93
N PHE A 103 21.54 28.36 -27.69
CA PHE A 103 21.49 26.91 -27.48
C PHE A 103 21.99 26.51 -26.09
N TRP A 104 23.11 27.09 -25.65
CA TRP A 104 23.67 26.80 -24.33
C TRP A 104 22.75 27.26 -23.19
N ASN A 105 22.10 28.42 -23.34
CA ASN A 105 21.13 28.90 -22.36
C ASN A 105 19.89 27.99 -22.26
N ASP A 106 19.35 27.53 -23.40
CA ASP A 106 18.19 26.63 -23.42
C ASP A 106 18.53 25.27 -22.79
N VAL A 107 19.67 24.68 -23.16
CA VAL A 107 20.13 23.41 -22.58
C VAL A 107 20.37 23.56 -21.07
N MET A 108 21.02 24.65 -20.63
CA MET A 108 21.29 24.91 -19.22
C MET A 108 20.00 25.06 -18.41
N LEU A 109 18.96 25.71 -18.97
CA LEU A 109 17.65 25.85 -18.35
C LEU A 109 16.99 24.48 -18.14
N TYR A 110 16.96 23.63 -19.18
CA TYR A 110 16.36 22.30 -19.07
C TYR A 110 17.10 21.39 -18.09
N VAL A 111 18.44 21.41 -18.09
CA VAL A 111 19.27 20.65 -17.15
C VAL A 111 19.06 21.14 -15.71
N THR A 112 18.96 22.46 -15.50
CA THR A 112 18.66 23.04 -14.18
C THR A 112 17.28 22.63 -13.70
N CYS A 113 16.27 22.64 -14.58
CA CYS A 113 14.91 22.17 -14.27
C CYS A 113 14.89 20.69 -13.86
N LEU A 114 15.65 19.84 -14.56
CA LEU A 114 15.79 18.43 -14.22
C LEU A 114 16.49 18.23 -12.86
N GLY A 115 17.50 19.05 -12.54
CA GLY A 115 18.14 19.07 -11.23
C GLY A 115 17.17 19.43 -10.10
N ILE A 116 16.33 20.44 -10.29
CA ILE A 116 15.28 20.84 -9.34
C ILE A 116 14.22 19.74 -9.19
N ALA A 117 13.81 19.10 -10.28
CA ALA A 117 12.87 17.99 -10.23
C ALA A 117 13.45 16.80 -9.45
N GLY A 118 14.74 16.49 -9.61
CA GLY A 118 15.42 15.42 -8.88
C GLY A 118 15.52 15.69 -7.37
N THR A 119 15.91 16.90 -6.97
CA THR A 119 15.94 17.26 -5.54
C THR A 119 14.53 17.28 -4.95
N GLY A 120 13.54 17.78 -5.69
CA GLY A 120 12.13 17.72 -5.32
C GLY A 120 11.63 16.28 -5.12
N ALA A 121 12.00 15.37 -6.01
CA ALA A 121 11.65 13.95 -5.91
C ALA A 121 12.26 13.30 -4.66
N PHE A 122 13.52 13.60 -4.36
CA PHE A 122 14.20 13.10 -3.16
C PHE A 122 13.49 13.58 -1.88
N VAL A 123 13.24 14.89 -1.77
CA VAL A 123 12.57 15.48 -0.60
C VAL A 123 11.16 14.91 -0.43
N THR A 124 10.40 14.86 -1.52
CA THR A 124 9.00 14.38 -1.48
C THR A 124 8.93 12.91 -1.11
N SER A 125 9.81 12.07 -1.66
CA SER A 125 9.87 10.64 -1.33
C SER A 125 10.30 10.41 0.11
N PHE A 126 11.25 11.20 0.61
CA PHE A 126 11.69 11.13 2.00
C PHE A 126 10.56 11.50 2.98
N LEU A 127 9.88 12.62 2.73
CA LEU A 127 8.73 13.04 3.55
C LEU A 127 7.60 12.02 3.50
N GLN A 128 7.25 11.52 2.32
CA GLN A 128 6.26 10.45 2.15
C GLN A 128 6.59 9.24 3.04
N SER A 129 7.82 8.73 2.95
CA SER A 129 8.25 7.56 3.70
C SER A 129 8.18 7.82 5.21
N LEU A 130 8.66 8.97 5.67
CA LEU A 130 8.63 9.33 7.09
C LEU A 130 7.21 9.42 7.64
N PHE A 131 6.32 10.14 6.97
CA PHE A 131 4.95 10.35 7.48
C PHE A 131 4.12 9.07 7.44
N LEU A 132 4.19 8.30 6.36
CA LEU A 132 3.47 7.02 6.27
C LEU A 132 4.01 6.00 7.28
N HIS A 133 5.33 5.92 7.46
CA HIS A 133 5.92 4.99 8.41
C HIS A 133 5.56 5.37 9.86
N ARG A 134 5.64 6.65 10.22
CA ARG A 134 5.24 7.12 11.56
C ARG A 134 3.76 6.87 11.84
N GLY A 135 2.88 7.14 10.87
CA GLY A 135 1.46 6.83 10.99
C GLY A 135 1.20 5.33 11.15
N CYS A 136 1.91 4.50 10.39
CA CYS A 136 1.80 3.04 10.49
C CYS A 136 2.20 2.51 11.87
N LEU A 137 3.35 2.95 12.41
CA LEU A 137 3.83 2.53 13.73
C LEU A 137 2.80 2.84 14.84
N ASN A 138 2.28 4.07 14.87
CA ASN A 138 1.30 4.47 15.88
C ASN A 138 0.01 3.63 15.82
N VAL A 139 -0.47 3.32 14.61
CA VAL A 139 -1.68 2.51 14.40
C VAL A 139 -1.43 1.07 14.84
N VAL A 140 -0.29 0.48 14.45
CA VAL A 140 0.08 -0.89 14.82
C VAL A 140 0.23 -1.02 16.34
N ASP A 141 0.86 -0.05 17.01
CA ASP A 141 1.00 -0.07 18.47
C ASP A 141 -0.36 0.01 19.18
N THR A 142 -1.28 0.81 18.64
CA THR A 142 -2.66 0.88 19.17
C THR A 142 -3.38 -0.45 18.99
N ILE A 143 -3.29 -1.06 17.82
CA ILE A 143 -3.90 -2.37 17.53
C ILE A 143 -3.33 -3.45 18.45
N ARG A 144 -2.01 -3.51 18.63
CA ARG A 144 -1.36 -4.50 19.50
C ARG A 144 -1.79 -4.36 20.96
N ASN A 145 -1.92 -3.14 21.47
CA ASN A 145 -2.38 -2.90 22.83
C ASN A 145 -3.83 -3.34 23.04
N GLU A 146 -4.73 -2.96 22.12
CA GLU A 146 -6.15 -3.36 22.19
C GLU A 146 -6.31 -4.87 22.02
N TYR A 147 -5.55 -5.49 21.11
CA TYR A 147 -5.56 -6.94 20.92
C TYR A 147 -5.08 -7.68 22.17
N LEU A 148 -3.95 -7.28 22.76
CA LEU A 148 -3.44 -7.90 23.98
C LEU A 148 -4.44 -7.73 25.15
N SER A 149 -5.05 -6.54 25.28
CA SER A 149 -6.08 -6.30 26.30
C SER A 149 -7.30 -7.20 26.11
N ALA A 150 -7.74 -7.41 24.86
CA ALA A 150 -8.87 -8.27 24.53
C ALA A 150 -8.56 -9.76 24.77
N VAL A 151 -7.35 -10.22 24.45
CA VAL A 151 -6.91 -11.60 24.69
C VAL A 151 -6.83 -11.90 26.18
N LEU A 152 -6.26 -11.00 26.99
CA LEU A 152 -6.12 -11.19 28.44
C LEU A 152 -7.47 -11.25 29.19
N ARG A 153 -8.56 -10.80 28.56
CA ARG A 153 -9.92 -10.84 29.11
C ARG A 153 -10.73 -12.07 28.67
N GLN A 154 -10.15 -12.98 27.89
CA GLN A 154 -10.82 -14.21 27.46
C GLN A 154 -10.88 -15.26 28.58
N ASP A 155 -11.90 -16.12 28.52
CA ASP A 155 -12.10 -17.20 29.49
C ASP A 155 -11.10 -18.35 29.31
N ALA A 156 -10.84 -19.12 30.38
CA ALA A 156 -9.94 -20.27 30.35
C ALA A 156 -10.34 -21.32 29.28
N ALA A 157 -11.64 -21.53 29.05
CA ALA A 157 -12.13 -22.43 28.02
C ALA A 157 -11.73 -22.01 26.58
N TRP A 158 -11.55 -20.71 26.33
CA TRP A 158 -11.05 -20.21 25.06
C TRP A 158 -9.54 -20.50 24.91
N PHE A 159 -8.78 -20.40 26.00
CA PHE A 159 -7.35 -20.72 26.03
C PHE A 159 -7.04 -22.21 25.87
N ASP A 160 -7.95 -23.10 26.30
CA ASP A 160 -7.80 -24.55 26.07
C ASP A 160 -7.88 -24.91 24.57
N VAL A 161 -8.60 -24.11 23.78
CA VAL A 161 -8.79 -24.29 22.34
C VAL A 161 -7.71 -23.59 21.51
N ASN A 162 -7.10 -22.52 22.05
CA ASN A 162 -6.12 -21.69 21.36
C ASN A 162 -4.76 -21.74 22.10
N PRO A 163 -3.83 -22.62 21.67
CA PRO A 163 -2.54 -22.74 22.34
C PRO A 163 -1.74 -21.43 22.28
N SER A 164 -1.03 -21.11 23.36
CA SER A 164 -0.28 -19.86 23.53
C SER A 164 0.73 -19.57 22.42
N GLY A 165 1.29 -20.60 21.79
CA GLY A 165 2.18 -20.47 20.64
C GLY A 165 1.51 -19.86 19.41
N VAL A 166 0.23 -20.18 19.17
CA VAL A 166 -0.53 -19.64 18.04
C VAL A 166 -0.87 -18.16 18.28
N ILE A 167 -1.27 -17.81 19.49
CA ILE A 167 -1.62 -16.42 19.87
C ILE A 167 -0.39 -15.50 19.75
N THR A 168 0.78 -15.99 20.18
CA THR A 168 2.03 -15.22 20.11
C THR A 168 2.48 -15.05 18.67
N ALA A 169 2.30 -16.06 17.82
CA ALA A 169 2.55 -15.96 16.38
C ALA A 169 1.63 -14.91 15.74
N GLN A 170 0.32 -14.97 16.00
CA GLN A 170 -0.68 -14.03 15.46
C GLN A 170 -0.45 -12.56 15.84
N LEU A 171 0.24 -12.28 16.96
CA LEU A 171 0.57 -10.92 17.37
C LEU A 171 1.78 -10.33 16.63
N ASN A 172 2.70 -11.21 16.22
CA ASN A 172 3.97 -10.85 15.60
C ASN A 172 3.90 -10.84 14.07
N GLU A 173 3.08 -11.72 13.50
CA GLU A 173 2.73 -11.76 12.08
C GLU A 173 1.79 -10.62 11.68
#